data_AF-X0WPS5-F1
#
_entry.id   AF-X0WPS5-F1
#
_cell.length_a   1.000
_cell.length_b   1.000
_cell.length_c   1.000
_cell.angle_alpha   90.00
_cell.angle_beta   90.00
_cell.angle_gamma   90.00
#
_symmetry.space_group_name_H-M   'P 1'
#
loop_
_entity.id
_entity.type
_entity.pdbx_description
1 polymer ?
#
loop_
_entity_poly.entity_id
_entity_poly.type
_entity_poly.pdbx_seq_one_letter_code
_entity_poly.pdbx_strand_id
1 'polypeptide(L)'
;RQPEFTQLDLEMSFVEEEDILNLLEELFTSMMEKIKPDLRVTKKPFPRLTYEEAMEHYGTDKPDLRFGLEIRDLSDIAAQSNFSVFRSAIAEGGKVNGICIPGGASYTRSQLDELNKLVKSLGAGGLVTISLGTSVGSLNNLTGDMVRSVAAKYLTLDQVREMAKRLGANLGDLLLITAGKPKQVDMVMAELRREMGRRLKLADPNLLAFAFIVNFPLLERNENTGTWQSMHHPFTAPRDEDVPLLDIAPEKVRGK
;
A
#
# COMPACT_ATOMS: atom_id res chain seq x y z
N ARG A 1 9.94 -19.40 -7.73
CA ARG A 1 8.89 -20.39 -7.33
C ARG A 1 9.39 -21.75 -7.79
N GLN A 2 9.22 -22.80 -6.98
CA GLN A 2 9.52 -24.17 -7.40
C GLN A 2 8.35 -24.70 -8.25
N PRO A 3 8.59 -25.55 -9.25
CA PRO A 3 7.52 -26.16 -10.04
C PRO A 3 6.66 -27.12 -9.20
N GLU A 4 7.24 -27.72 -8.16
CA GLU A 4 6.59 -28.63 -7.22
C GLU A 4 6.61 -28.02 -5.81
N PHE A 5 5.48 -28.13 -5.10
CA PHE A 5 5.32 -27.66 -3.73
C PHE A 5 4.21 -28.44 -3.02
N THR A 6 4.18 -28.37 -1.69
CA THR A 6 3.19 -29.07 -0.85
C THR A 6 2.13 -28.10 -0.34
N GLN A 7 0.87 -28.52 -0.39
CA GLN A 7 -0.26 -27.80 0.19
C GLN A 7 -0.92 -28.64 1.28
N LEU A 8 -1.40 -27.98 2.34
CA LEU A 8 -2.39 -28.54 3.24
C LEU A 8 -3.75 -28.10 2.69
N ASP A 9 -4.43 -29.01 2.00
CA ASP A 9 -5.72 -28.77 1.38
C ASP A 9 -6.85 -29.11 2.37
N LEU A 10 -7.84 -28.22 2.50
CA LEU A 10 -8.93 -28.32 3.46
C LEU A 10 -10.25 -27.96 2.78
N GLU A 11 -11.26 -28.80 2.97
CA GLU A 11 -12.62 -28.59 2.45
C GLU A 11 -13.63 -28.94 3.54
N MET A 12 -14.72 -28.17 3.66
CA MET A 12 -15.77 -28.37 4.66
C MET A 12 -17.15 -28.16 4.03
N SER A 13 -18.17 -28.87 4.51
CA SER A 13 -19.55 -28.73 4.06
C SER A 13 -20.41 -28.01 5.08
N PHE A 14 -21.41 -27.26 4.63
CA PHE A 14 -22.35 -26.50 5.47
C PHE A 14 -21.66 -25.46 6.37
N VAL A 15 -20.68 -24.75 5.81
CA VAL A 15 -19.90 -23.71 6.50
C VAL A 15 -20.04 -22.35 5.83
N GLU A 16 -19.79 -21.32 6.61
CA GLU A 16 -19.65 -19.93 6.17
C GLU A 16 -18.18 -19.51 6.13
N GLU A 17 -17.87 -18.36 5.52
CA GLU A 17 -16.51 -17.77 5.46
C GLU A 17 -15.88 -17.70 6.87
N GLU A 18 -16.69 -17.29 7.86
CA GLU A 18 -16.28 -17.13 9.25
C GLU A 18 -15.78 -18.43 9.90
N ASP A 19 -16.40 -19.57 9.58
CA ASP A 19 -16.01 -20.87 10.14
C ASP A 19 -14.60 -21.26 9.67
N ILE A 20 -14.30 -21.01 8.39
CA ILE A 20 -12.98 -21.27 7.79
C ILE A 20 -11.92 -20.33 8.36
N LEU A 21 -12.22 -19.03 8.45
CA LEU A 21 -11.28 -18.05 8.99
C LEU A 21 -10.91 -18.37 10.46
N ASN A 22 -11.89 -18.76 11.27
CA ASN A 22 -11.65 -19.14 12.67
C ASN A 22 -10.83 -20.43 12.77
N LEU A 23 -11.11 -21.45 11.96
CA LEU A 23 -10.32 -22.68 11.91
C LEU A 23 -8.85 -22.38 11.53
N LEU A 24 -8.63 -21.57 10.49
CA LEU A 24 -7.29 -21.22 10.04
C LEU A 24 -6.55 -20.40 11.10
N GLU A 25 -7.22 -19.45 11.75
CA GLU A 25 -6.62 -18.67 12.83
C GLU A 25 -6.14 -19.57 13.98
N GLU A 26 -6.98 -20.50 14.44
CA GLU A 26 -6.64 -21.45 15.50
C GLU A 26 -5.48 -22.36 15.07
N LEU A 27 -5.51 -22.88 13.84
CA LEU A 27 -4.46 -23.72 13.28
C LEU A 27 -3.10 -23.01 13.25
N PHE A 28 -3.04 -21.81 12.65
CA PHE A 28 -1.78 -21.07 12.52
C PHE A 28 -1.28 -20.61 13.89
N THR A 29 -2.17 -20.16 14.75
CA THR A 29 -1.82 -19.77 16.13
C THR A 29 -1.20 -20.94 16.89
N SER A 30 -1.89 -22.08 16.94
CA SER A 30 -1.45 -23.26 17.70
C SER A 30 -0.14 -23.84 17.15
N MET A 31 0.01 -23.82 15.82
CA MET A 31 1.24 -24.25 15.16
C MET A 31 2.42 -23.35 15.54
N MET A 32 2.25 -22.02 15.52
CA MET A 32 3.33 -21.10 15.83
C MET A 32 3.71 -21.13 17.31
N GLU A 33 2.74 -21.23 18.22
CA GLU A 33 3.00 -21.39 19.66
C GLU A 33 3.80 -22.67 19.96
N LYS A 34 3.58 -23.74 19.20
CA LYS A 34 4.29 -25.01 19.38
C LYS A 34 5.68 -25.02 18.75
N ILE A 35 5.85 -24.45 17.56
CA ILE A 35 7.10 -24.54 16.77
C ILE A 35 8.05 -23.38 17.08
N LYS A 36 7.52 -22.19 17.39
CA LYS A 36 8.26 -20.95 17.63
C LYS A 36 7.67 -20.17 18.81
N PRO A 37 7.69 -20.74 20.03
CA PRO A 37 7.10 -20.11 21.22
C PRO A 37 7.74 -18.74 21.57
N ASP A 38 8.97 -18.48 21.11
CA ASP A 38 9.67 -17.23 21.36
C ASP A 38 9.21 -16.07 20.46
N LEU A 39 8.48 -16.36 19.37
CA LEU A 39 7.95 -15.34 18.47
C LEU A 39 6.61 -14.83 18.99
N ARG A 40 6.44 -13.51 18.98
CA ARG A 40 5.18 -12.87 19.36
C ARG A 40 4.23 -12.87 18.18
N VAL A 41 2.97 -13.25 18.39
CA VAL A 41 1.89 -13.04 17.42
C VAL A 41 1.20 -11.72 17.76
N THR A 42 1.08 -10.80 16.80
CA THR A 42 0.64 -9.40 17.03
C THR A 42 -0.67 -9.29 17.81
N LYS A 43 -1.73 -9.95 17.32
CA LYS A 43 -3.09 -9.77 17.84
C LYS A 43 -3.95 -10.99 17.53
N LYS A 44 -4.80 -11.35 18.49
CA LYS A 44 -5.94 -12.26 18.32
C LYS A 44 -7.23 -11.48 18.65
N PRO A 45 -8.32 -11.57 17.86
CA PRO A 45 -8.34 -12.23 16.56
C PRO A 45 -7.40 -11.56 15.55
N PHE A 46 -7.00 -12.29 14.51
CA PHE A 46 -6.17 -11.74 13.44
C PHE A 46 -6.89 -10.55 12.79
N PRO A 47 -6.20 -9.42 12.55
CA PRO A 47 -6.76 -8.31 11.80
C PRO A 47 -7.37 -8.77 10.48
N ARG A 48 -8.54 -8.21 10.15
CA ARG A 48 -9.19 -8.38 8.86
C ARG A 48 -9.10 -7.07 8.12
N LEU A 49 -8.51 -7.11 6.93
CA LEU A 49 -8.47 -5.99 6.01
C LEU A 49 -9.27 -6.39 4.78
N THR A 50 -10.11 -5.51 4.30
CA THR A 50 -10.65 -5.67 2.95
C THR A 50 -9.51 -5.55 1.93
N TYR A 51 -9.67 -6.18 0.76
CA TYR A 51 -8.74 -6.01 -0.34
C TYR A 51 -8.56 -4.52 -0.69
N GLU A 52 -9.65 -3.76 -0.69
CA GLU A 52 -9.62 -2.31 -0.93
C GLU A 52 -8.73 -1.58 0.09
N GLU A 53 -8.93 -1.80 1.39
CA GLU A 53 -8.08 -1.21 2.45
C GLU A 53 -6.61 -1.64 2.30
N ALA A 54 -6.35 -2.91 1.98
CA ALA A 54 -5.00 -3.41 1.81
C ALA A 54 -4.29 -2.73 0.62
N MET A 55 -4.99 -2.57 -0.49
CA MET A 55 -4.48 -1.88 -1.67
C MET A 55 -4.34 -0.38 -1.43
N GLU A 56 -5.29 0.28 -0.76
CA GLU A 56 -5.24 1.72 -0.48
C GLU A 56 -4.08 2.07 0.46
N HIS A 57 -3.92 1.31 1.56
CA HIS A 57 -2.94 1.63 2.59
C HIS A 57 -1.56 1.03 2.35
N TYR A 58 -1.45 -0.05 1.56
CA TYR A 58 -0.19 -0.76 1.39
C TYR A 58 0.18 -1.09 -0.06
N GLY A 59 -0.72 -0.85 -1.03
CA GLY A 59 -0.46 -1.09 -2.45
C GLY A 59 -0.34 -2.57 -2.81
N THR A 60 -0.71 -3.47 -1.88
CA THR A 60 -0.61 -4.92 -2.04
C THR A 60 -1.60 -5.64 -1.15
N ASP A 61 -2.11 -6.77 -1.66
CA ASP A 61 -2.96 -7.75 -0.99
C ASP A 61 -2.21 -8.68 0.00
N LYS A 62 -0.95 -8.39 0.30
CA LYS A 62 -0.12 -9.15 1.25
C LYS A 62 0.80 -8.22 2.03
N PRO A 63 0.22 -7.24 2.75
CA PRO A 63 0.99 -6.20 3.40
C PRO A 63 1.83 -6.75 4.56
N ASP A 64 3.05 -6.25 4.71
CA ASP A 64 3.82 -6.44 5.93
C ASP A 64 3.31 -5.47 7.01
N LEU A 65 2.54 -5.97 7.96
CA LEU A 65 1.90 -5.18 9.02
C LEU A 65 2.80 -4.95 10.25
N ARG A 66 4.06 -5.39 10.22
CA ARG A 66 4.98 -5.21 11.36
C ARG A 66 5.47 -3.77 11.52
N PHE A 67 5.21 -2.91 10.55
CA PHE A 67 5.57 -1.49 10.57
C PHE A 67 4.52 -0.64 9.86
N GLY A 68 4.58 0.68 10.08
CA GLY A 68 3.66 1.65 9.47
C GLY A 68 4.02 1.99 8.01
N LEU A 69 4.31 3.26 7.74
CA LEU A 69 4.55 3.80 6.39
C LEU A 69 3.36 3.56 5.44
N GLU A 70 2.15 3.81 5.94
CA GLU A 70 0.93 3.69 5.14
C GLU A 70 0.94 4.67 3.97
N ILE A 71 0.44 4.18 2.84
CA ILE A 71 0.25 4.95 1.63
C ILE A 71 -1.00 5.80 1.80
N ARG A 72 -0.94 7.04 1.33
CA ARG A 72 -2.11 7.93 1.26
C ARG A 72 -2.23 8.54 -0.13
N ASP A 73 -3.47 8.69 -0.57
CA ASP A 73 -3.82 9.42 -1.77
C ASP A 73 -3.67 10.93 -1.54
N LEU A 74 -3.00 11.58 -2.48
CA LEU A 74 -2.74 13.03 -2.53
C LEU A 74 -3.30 13.66 -3.82
N SER A 75 -4.08 12.91 -4.60
CA SER A 75 -4.55 13.30 -5.93
C SER A 75 -5.35 14.59 -5.91
N ASP A 76 -6.18 14.80 -4.88
CA ASP A 76 -6.95 16.02 -4.67
C ASP A 76 -6.07 17.27 -4.50
N ILE A 77 -5.01 17.19 -3.68
CA ILE A 77 -4.05 18.29 -3.49
C ILE A 77 -3.20 18.47 -4.75
N ALA A 78 -2.75 17.35 -5.32
CA ALA A 78 -1.86 17.32 -6.46
C ALA A 78 -2.53 17.88 -7.73
N ALA A 79 -3.85 17.70 -7.89
CA ALA A 79 -4.66 18.29 -8.96
C ALA A 79 -4.64 19.82 -8.94
N GLN A 80 -4.53 20.42 -7.75
CA GLN A 80 -4.49 21.86 -7.54
C GLN A 80 -3.08 22.45 -7.71
N SER A 81 -2.06 21.61 -7.89
CA SER A 81 -0.66 22.06 -8.00
C SER A 81 -0.32 22.61 -9.38
N ASN A 82 0.75 23.42 -9.44
CA ASN A 82 1.32 23.86 -10.71
C ASN A 82 2.27 22.82 -11.34
N PHE A 83 2.40 21.63 -10.74
CA PHE A 83 3.35 20.61 -11.19
C PHE A 83 2.74 19.74 -12.28
N SER A 84 3.24 19.87 -13.50
CA SER A 84 2.67 19.21 -14.69
C SER A 84 2.62 17.69 -14.56
N VAL A 85 3.63 17.06 -13.95
CA VAL A 85 3.69 15.59 -13.78
C VAL A 85 2.48 15.07 -13.01
N PHE A 86 2.09 15.75 -11.93
CA PHE A 86 0.92 15.36 -11.14
C PHE A 86 -0.38 15.60 -11.90
N ARG A 87 -0.54 16.78 -12.49
CA ARG A 87 -1.76 17.11 -13.23
C ARG A 87 -1.98 16.20 -14.43
N SER A 88 -0.93 15.89 -15.19
CA SER A 88 -1.00 14.99 -16.35
C SER A 88 -1.41 13.59 -15.92
N ALA A 89 -0.80 13.04 -14.87
CA ALA A 89 -1.19 11.72 -14.36
C ALA A 89 -2.68 11.66 -13.97
N ILE A 90 -3.19 12.69 -13.29
CA ILE A 90 -4.59 12.75 -12.88
C ILE A 90 -5.52 12.91 -14.09
N ALA A 91 -5.18 13.80 -15.04
CA ALA A 91 -5.96 14.01 -16.26
C ALA A 91 -6.08 12.74 -17.13
N GLU A 92 -5.09 11.85 -17.04
CA GLU A 92 -5.07 10.55 -17.72
C GLU A 92 -5.83 9.44 -16.94
N GLY A 93 -6.56 9.80 -15.87
CA GLY A 93 -7.27 8.84 -15.01
C GLY A 93 -6.35 8.07 -14.05
N GLY A 94 -5.14 8.57 -13.83
CA GLY A 94 -4.20 8.07 -12.84
C GLY A 94 -4.44 8.61 -11.43
N LYS A 95 -3.49 8.33 -10.54
CA LYS A 95 -3.49 8.79 -9.15
C LYS A 95 -2.10 9.23 -8.68
N VAL A 96 -2.07 9.98 -7.58
CA VAL A 96 -0.86 10.48 -6.93
C VAL A 96 -0.85 10.01 -5.48
N ASN A 97 0.02 9.05 -5.17
CA ASN A 97 0.13 8.50 -3.82
C ASN A 97 1.49 8.81 -3.20
N GLY A 98 1.52 8.91 -1.87
CA GLY A 98 2.75 9.15 -1.12
C GLY A 98 2.88 8.34 0.16
N ILE A 99 4.09 8.28 0.69
CA ILE A 99 4.43 7.80 2.04
C ILE A 99 5.32 8.83 2.74
N CYS A 100 5.20 8.90 4.07
CA CYS A 100 6.13 9.64 4.92
C CYS A 100 7.24 8.73 5.43
N ILE A 101 8.48 9.19 5.35
CA ILE A 101 9.67 8.54 5.91
C ILE A 101 10.13 9.33 7.14
N PRO A 102 9.90 8.81 8.36
CA PRO A 102 10.30 9.47 9.59
C PRO A 102 11.82 9.70 9.65
N GLY A 103 12.24 10.92 9.98
CA GLY A 103 13.65 11.31 10.02
C GLY A 103 14.35 11.32 8.65
N GLY A 104 13.60 11.16 7.56
CA GLY A 104 14.16 11.03 6.22
C GLY A 104 14.69 12.34 5.63
N ALA A 105 14.48 13.50 6.27
CA ALA A 105 14.92 14.79 5.72
C ALA A 105 16.44 14.90 5.54
N SER A 106 17.22 14.08 6.26
CA SER A 106 18.67 14.01 6.17
C SER A 106 19.20 13.14 5.03
N TYR A 107 18.32 12.54 4.22
CA TYR A 107 18.74 11.72 3.08
C TYR A 107 19.59 12.53 2.10
N THR A 108 20.71 11.95 1.70
CA THR A 108 21.63 12.54 0.73
C THR A 108 21.06 12.44 -0.69
N ARG A 109 21.53 13.30 -1.59
CA ARG A 109 21.16 13.24 -3.01
C ARG A 109 21.40 11.85 -3.63
N SER A 110 22.52 11.20 -3.29
CA SER A 110 22.81 9.84 -3.77
C SER A 110 21.76 8.82 -3.32
N GLN A 111 21.33 8.88 -2.05
CA GLN A 111 20.29 7.99 -1.54
C GLN A 111 18.94 8.27 -2.20
N LEU A 112 18.59 9.53 -2.47
CA LEU A 112 17.37 9.87 -3.20
C LEU A 112 17.43 9.39 -4.66
N ASP A 113 18.59 9.49 -5.31
CA ASP A 113 18.81 8.99 -6.67
C ASP A 113 18.67 7.46 -6.74
N GLU A 114 19.11 6.71 -5.73
CA GLU A 114 18.88 5.27 -5.62
C GLU A 114 17.37 4.93 -5.55
N LEU A 115 16.62 5.64 -4.70
CA LEU A 115 15.17 5.42 -4.60
C LEU A 115 14.47 5.78 -5.92
N ASN A 116 14.91 6.83 -6.60
CA ASN A 116 14.39 7.20 -7.91
C ASN A 116 14.70 6.13 -8.97
N LYS A 117 15.89 5.52 -8.95
CA LYS A 117 16.23 4.39 -9.83
C LYS A 117 15.36 3.16 -9.54
N LEU A 118 15.10 2.87 -8.27
CA LEU A 118 14.22 1.78 -7.86
C LEU A 118 12.83 1.96 -8.49
N VAL A 119 12.16 3.11 -8.28
CA VAL A 119 10.80 3.28 -8.82
C VAL A 119 10.78 3.30 -10.34
N LYS A 120 11.83 3.81 -11.00
CA LYS A 120 11.96 3.78 -12.46
C LYS A 120 12.11 2.36 -12.99
N SER A 121 12.82 1.49 -12.28
CA SER A 121 12.94 0.07 -12.65
C SER A 121 11.60 -0.68 -12.60
N LEU A 122 10.63 -0.16 -11.84
CA LEU A 122 9.25 -0.64 -11.75
C LEU A 122 8.31 0.05 -12.77
N GLY A 123 8.87 0.87 -13.67
CA GLY A 123 8.14 1.55 -14.74
C GLY A 123 7.59 2.93 -14.39
N ALA A 124 7.78 3.45 -13.17
CA ALA A 124 7.34 4.80 -12.82
C ALA A 124 8.16 5.86 -13.58
N GLY A 125 7.54 7.01 -13.90
CA GLY A 125 8.25 8.13 -14.54
C GLY A 125 9.34 8.75 -13.66
N GLY A 126 9.19 8.62 -12.33
CA GLY A 126 10.17 9.05 -11.35
C GLY A 126 9.58 9.15 -9.94
N LEU A 127 10.44 9.53 -9.00
CA LEU A 127 10.10 9.78 -7.60
C LEU A 127 10.17 11.27 -7.30
N VAL A 128 9.08 11.83 -6.77
CA VAL A 128 9.08 13.17 -6.18
C VAL A 128 9.42 13.06 -4.71
N THR A 129 10.43 13.80 -4.28
CA THR A 129 10.91 13.82 -2.90
C THR A 129 10.70 15.20 -2.31
N ILE A 130 10.09 15.31 -1.14
CA ILE A 130 9.92 16.59 -0.42
C ILE A 130 10.49 16.43 1.00
N SER A 131 11.62 17.06 1.26
CA SER A 131 12.23 17.11 2.61
C SER A 131 11.69 18.33 3.36
N LEU A 132 11.25 18.12 4.61
CA LEU A 132 10.60 19.14 5.45
C LEU A 132 11.56 19.74 6.49
N GLY A 133 12.75 20.15 6.04
CA GLY A 133 13.81 20.64 6.92
C GLY A 133 14.40 19.55 7.83
N THR A 134 15.60 19.77 8.36
CA THR A 134 16.30 18.80 9.23
C THR A 134 16.06 19.03 10.71
N SER A 135 15.35 20.11 11.08
CA SER A 135 14.92 20.37 12.46
C SER A 135 13.74 19.47 12.81
N VAL A 136 13.64 19.07 14.08
CA VAL A 136 12.49 18.33 14.60
C VAL A 136 11.46 19.32 15.14
N GLY A 137 10.19 19.13 14.82
CA GLY A 137 9.13 19.99 15.33
C GLY A 137 7.82 19.92 14.53
N SER A 138 6.90 20.82 14.88
CA SER A 138 5.58 20.91 14.25
C SER A 138 5.63 21.52 12.86
N LEU A 139 4.80 21.01 11.94
CA LEU A 139 4.58 21.57 10.60
C LEU A 139 4.16 23.06 10.61
N ASN A 140 3.63 23.58 11.71
CA ASN A 140 3.29 25.00 11.84
C ASN A 140 4.52 25.91 11.69
N ASN A 141 5.71 25.40 12.00
CA ASN A 141 6.97 26.13 11.86
C ASN A 141 7.61 25.93 10.47
N LEU A 142 6.94 25.21 9.55
CA LEU A 142 7.45 24.99 8.20
C LEU A 142 7.45 26.29 7.41
N THR A 143 8.63 26.70 6.98
CA THR A 143 8.87 27.82 6.07
C THR A 143 9.33 27.32 4.71
N GLY A 144 9.16 28.14 3.66
CA GLY A 144 9.46 27.74 2.28
C GLY A 144 10.94 27.36 2.04
N ASP A 145 11.87 27.97 2.77
CA ASP A 145 13.31 27.69 2.71
C ASP A 145 13.69 26.33 3.31
N MET A 146 12.85 25.79 4.19
CA MET A 146 13.04 24.45 4.76
C MET A 146 12.62 23.34 3.77
N VAL A 147 11.73 23.65 2.83
CA VAL A 147 11.22 22.69 1.86
C VAL A 147 12.24 22.45 0.74
N ARG A 148 12.83 21.26 0.72
CA ARG A 148 13.77 20.86 -0.34
C ARG A 148 13.14 19.85 -1.27
N SER A 149 12.82 20.29 -2.49
CA SER A 149 12.27 19.43 -3.55
C SER A 149 12.47 20.05 -4.94
N VAL A 150 12.60 19.21 -5.97
CA VAL A 150 12.48 19.65 -7.37
C VAL A 150 11.07 20.17 -7.70
N ALA A 151 10.06 19.72 -6.96
CA ALA A 151 8.67 20.15 -7.10
C ALA A 151 8.34 21.42 -6.31
N ALA A 152 9.23 21.89 -5.42
CA ALA A 152 8.94 22.98 -4.48
C ALA A 152 8.47 24.27 -5.17
N LYS A 153 9.06 24.63 -6.32
CA LYS A 153 8.66 25.82 -7.08
C LYS A 153 7.28 25.74 -7.74
N TYR A 154 6.67 24.56 -7.77
CA TYR A 154 5.36 24.29 -8.36
C TYR A 154 4.27 24.01 -7.32
N LEU A 155 4.66 23.98 -6.04
CA LEU A 155 3.78 23.71 -4.92
C LEU A 155 3.72 24.96 -4.04
N THR A 156 2.54 25.31 -3.55
CA THR A 156 2.44 26.32 -2.49
C THR A 156 2.87 25.69 -1.16
N LEU A 157 3.26 26.54 -0.21
CA LEU A 157 3.63 26.07 1.12
C LEU A 157 2.44 25.38 1.82
N ASP A 158 1.22 25.86 1.59
CA ASP A 158 0.01 25.24 2.13
C ASP A 158 -0.25 23.85 1.53
N GLN A 159 -0.06 23.66 0.22
CA GLN A 159 -0.15 22.35 -0.42
C GLN A 159 0.86 21.37 0.17
N VAL A 160 2.10 21.81 0.42
CA VAL A 160 3.12 20.97 1.06
C VAL A 160 2.70 20.60 2.49
N ARG A 161 2.16 21.55 3.27
CA ARG A 161 1.64 21.27 4.63
C ARG A 161 0.47 20.30 4.61
N GLU A 162 -0.45 20.44 3.66
CA GLU A 162 -1.59 19.53 3.51
C GLU A 162 -1.14 18.12 3.16
N MET A 163 -0.21 17.96 2.21
CA MET A 163 0.39 16.67 1.86
C MET A 163 1.10 16.05 3.07
N ALA A 164 1.92 16.85 3.77
CA ALA A 164 2.64 16.42 4.97
C ALA A 164 1.67 15.96 6.07
N LYS A 165 0.64 16.74 6.35
CA LYS A 165 -0.38 16.40 7.35
C LYS A 165 -1.12 15.12 6.98
N ARG A 166 -1.47 14.93 5.71
CA ARG A 166 -2.16 13.71 5.24
C ARG A 166 -1.31 12.46 5.39
N LEU A 167 0.00 12.60 5.17
CA LEU A 167 0.97 11.52 5.35
C LEU A 167 1.43 11.35 6.81
N GLY A 168 0.91 12.15 7.75
CA GLY A 168 1.32 12.11 9.16
C GLY A 168 2.77 12.55 9.39
N ALA A 169 3.33 13.38 8.51
CA ALA A 169 4.70 13.85 8.58
C ALA A 169 4.88 15.01 9.58
N ASN A 170 6.08 15.12 10.13
CA ASN A 170 6.55 16.24 10.95
C ASN A 170 7.77 16.91 10.29
N LEU A 171 8.26 18.01 10.88
CA LEU A 171 9.58 18.52 10.48
C LEU A 171 10.65 17.47 10.80
N GLY A 172 11.63 17.34 9.91
CA GLY A 172 12.63 16.26 9.97
C GLY A 172 12.30 15.06 9.09
N ASP A 173 11.10 15.00 8.50
CA ASP A 173 10.67 13.87 7.69
C ASP A 173 10.83 14.12 6.18
N LEU A 174 10.71 13.03 5.41
CA LEU A 174 10.77 13.05 3.95
C LEU A 174 9.51 12.43 3.36
N LEU A 175 8.86 13.15 2.45
CA LEU A 175 7.75 12.62 1.68
C LEU A 175 8.29 12.02 0.40
N LEU A 176 7.85 10.81 0.09
CA LEU A 176 8.12 10.12 -1.16
C LEU A 176 6.80 9.96 -1.91
N ILE A 177 6.70 10.54 -3.11
CA ILE A 177 5.44 10.66 -3.86
C ILE A 177 5.66 10.18 -5.29
N THR A 178 4.75 9.34 -5.78
CA THR A 178 4.72 8.91 -7.18
C THR A 178 3.35 9.16 -7.81
N ALA A 179 3.32 9.26 -9.14
CA ALA A 179 2.12 9.58 -9.90
C ALA A 179 2.10 8.75 -11.19
N GLY A 180 0.91 8.27 -11.58
CA GLY A 180 0.74 7.47 -12.79
C GLY A 180 -0.51 6.62 -12.76
N LYS A 181 -0.52 5.54 -13.55
CA LYS A 181 -1.66 4.59 -13.62
C LYS A 181 -1.88 3.90 -12.26
N PRO A 182 -3.14 3.66 -11.84
CA PRO A 182 -3.42 3.16 -10.48
C PRO A 182 -2.65 1.91 -10.08
N LYS A 183 -2.73 0.83 -10.88
CA LYS A 183 -2.02 -0.44 -10.61
C LYS A 183 -0.50 -0.26 -10.52
N GLN A 184 0.07 0.58 -11.37
CA GLN A 184 1.51 0.86 -11.34
C GLN A 184 1.91 1.63 -10.09
N VAL A 185 1.13 2.65 -9.71
CA VAL A 185 1.37 3.43 -8.50
C VAL A 185 1.32 2.54 -7.26
N ASP A 186 0.33 1.66 -7.15
CA ASP A 186 0.21 0.72 -6.03
C ASP A 186 1.43 -0.19 -5.91
N MET A 187 1.82 -0.83 -7.01
CA MET A 187 3.01 -1.68 -7.06
C MET A 187 4.28 -0.93 -6.66
N VAL A 188 4.48 0.28 -7.20
CA VAL A 188 5.65 1.11 -6.92
C VAL A 188 5.70 1.53 -5.45
N MET A 189 4.57 1.95 -4.89
CA MET A 189 4.49 2.40 -3.51
C MET A 189 4.64 1.23 -2.53
N ALA A 190 4.09 0.06 -2.83
CA ALA A 190 4.28 -1.16 -2.05
C ALA A 190 5.77 -1.57 -2.00
N GLU A 191 6.46 -1.52 -3.14
CA GLU A 191 7.90 -1.81 -3.21
C GLU A 191 8.72 -0.79 -2.44
N LEU A 192 8.41 0.50 -2.62
CA LEU A 192 9.11 1.58 -1.96
C LEU A 192 8.94 1.49 -0.44
N ARG A 193 7.72 1.21 0.03
CA ARG A 193 7.41 0.94 1.43
C ARG A 193 8.25 -0.22 1.97
N ARG A 194 8.34 -1.33 1.25
CA ARG A 194 9.13 -2.51 1.66
C ARG A 194 10.63 -2.21 1.72
N GLU A 195 11.16 -1.51 0.72
CA GLU A 195 12.56 -1.10 0.70
C GLU A 195 12.89 -0.17 1.87
N MET A 196 12.01 0.78 2.17
CA MET A 196 12.19 1.69 3.29
C MET A 196 12.08 0.96 4.64
N GLY A 197 11.13 0.03 4.77
CA GLY A 197 11.05 -0.87 5.93
C GLY A 197 12.35 -1.65 6.16
N ARG A 198 13.01 -2.10 5.09
CA ARG A 198 14.32 -2.78 5.14
C ARG A 198 15.46 -1.84 5.52
N ARG A 199 15.58 -0.69 4.85
CA ARG A 199 16.65 0.30 5.11
C ARG A 199 16.61 0.82 6.55
N LEU A 200 15.41 1.06 7.06
CA LEU A 200 15.17 1.59 8.40
C LEU A 200 15.00 0.49 9.46
N LYS A 201 15.03 -0.80 9.07
CA LYS A 201 14.87 -1.95 9.95
C LYS A 201 13.61 -1.87 10.83
N LEU A 202 12.49 -1.47 10.22
CA LEU A 202 11.24 -1.22 10.95
C LEU A 202 10.49 -2.50 11.34
N ALA A 203 10.67 -3.58 10.57
CA ALA A 203 10.04 -4.85 10.86
C ALA A 203 10.77 -5.56 12.01
N ASP A 204 10.06 -5.76 13.13
CA ASP A 204 10.57 -6.57 14.23
C ASP A 204 10.75 -8.04 13.79
N PRO A 205 11.97 -8.60 13.83
CA PRO A 205 12.21 -9.99 13.46
C PRO A 205 11.55 -11.00 14.41
N ASN A 206 11.19 -10.59 15.63
CA ASN A 206 10.56 -11.44 16.64
C ASN A 206 9.03 -11.32 16.67
N LEU A 207 8.44 -10.67 15.68
CA LEU A 207 7.01 -10.44 15.55
C LEU A 207 6.45 -11.13 14.30
N LEU A 208 5.39 -11.91 14.48
CA LEU A 208 4.56 -12.49 13.43
C LEU A 208 3.26 -11.70 13.36
N ALA A 209 3.07 -10.99 12.25
CA ALA A 209 1.86 -10.21 12.00
C ALA A 209 0.99 -10.93 10.98
N PHE A 210 0.08 -11.77 11.46
CA PHE A 210 -0.95 -12.39 10.63
C PHE A 210 -2.09 -11.40 10.38
N ALA A 211 -2.73 -11.53 9.23
CA ALA A 211 -3.98 -10.86 8.90
C ALA A 211 -4.70 -11.66 7.80
N PHE A 212 -6.03 -11.54 7.77
CA PHE A 212 -6.82 -11.98 6.64
C PHE A 212 -7.11 -10.80 5.74
N ILE A 213 -6.87 -11.00 4.44
CA ILE A 213 -7.40 -10.10 3.42
C ILE A 213 -8.70 -10.73 2.93
N VAL A 214 -9.79 -9.98 3.01
CA VAL A 214 -11.14 -10.44 2.65
C VAL A 214 -11.72 -9.51 1.57
N ASN A 215 -12.89 -9.85 1.03
CA ASN A 215 -13.58 -9.00 0.05
C ASN A 215 -12.75 -8.72 -1.21
N PHE A 216 -12.00 -9.73 -1.67
CA PHE A 216 -11.33 -9.63 -2.97
C PHE A 216 -12.35 -9.37 -4.08
N PRO A 217 -12.01 -8.63 -5.13
CA PRO A 217 -12.82 -8.59 -6.34
C PRO A 217 -13.00 -10.00 -6.87
N LEU A 218 -14.21 -10.35 -7.32
CA LEU A 218 -14.46 -11.65 -7.93
C LEU A 218 -13.74 -11.76 -9.28
N LEU A 219 -13.77 -10.67 -10.04
CA LEU A 219 -13.29 -10.59 -11.40
C LEU A 219 -12.30 -9.43 -11.56
N GLU A 220 -11.29 -9.63 -12.40
CA GLU A 220 -10.45 -8.56 -12.93
C GLU A 220 -10.59 -8.44 -14.43
N ARG A 221 -10.50 -7.20 -14.92
CA ARG A 221 -10.46 -6.94 -16.35
C ARG A 221 -9.03 -7.09 -16.86
N ASN A 222 -8.85 -7.98 -17.83
CA ASN A 222 -7.59 -8.09 -18.53
C ASN A 222 -7.40 -6.87 -19.45
N GLU A 223 -6.34 -6.10 -19.22
CA GLU A 223 -6.11 -4.85 -19.96
C GLU A 223 -5.78 -5.10 -21.45
N ASN A 224 -5.27 -6.28 -21.81
CA ASN A 224 -4.87 -6.59 -23.18
C ASN A 224 -6.04 -7.10 -24.02
N THR A 225 -6.87 -7.98 -23.44
CA THR A 225 -8.01 -8.59 -24.16
C THR A 225 -9.33 -7.85 -23.91
N GLY A 226 -9.40 -7.03 -22.85
CA GLY A 226 -10.61 -6.34 -22.42
C GLY A 226 -11.65 -7.24 -21.75
N THR A 227 -11.36 -8.53 -21.57
CA THR A 227 -12.25 -9.56 -21.02
C THR A 227 -12.10 -9.70 -19.51
N TRP A 228 -13.15 -10.16 -18.84
CA TRP A 228 -13.12 -10.53 -17.41
C TRP A 228 -12.39 -11.84 -17.19
N GLN A 229 -11.62 -11.92 -16.10
CA GLN A 229 -10.90 -13.10 -15.62
C GLN A 229 -11.14 -13.25 -14.12
N SER A 230 -11.16 -14.48 -13.61
CA SER A 230 -11.29 -14.73 -12.18
C SER A 230 -10.04 -14.25 -11.44
N MET A 231 -10.21 -13.51 -10.35
CA MET A 231 -9.08 -13.08 -9.50
C MET A 231 -8.42 -14.24 -8.77
N HIS A 232 -9.21 -15.24 -8.39
CA HIS A 232 -8.75 -16.45 -7.73
C HIS A 232 -9.12 -17.69 -8.55
N HIS A 233 -10.11 -18.45 -8.11
CA HIS A 233 -10.59 -19.63 -8.80
C HIS A 233 -11.93 -19.32 -9.50
N PRO A 234 -12.22 -19.90 -10.69
CA PRO A 234 -13.51 -19.72 -11.36
C PRO A 234 -14.75 -20.19 -10.57
N PHE A 235 -14.56 -20.88 -9.45
CA PHE A 235 -15.63 -21.42 -8.60
C PHE A 235 -15.80 -20.64 -7.29
N THR A 236 -15.05 -19.55 -7.10
CA THR A 236 -15.27 -18.64 -5.97
C THR A 236 -16.68 -18.05 -6.06
N ALA A 237 -17.44 -18.15 -4.97
CA ALA A 237 -18.79 -17.60 -4.93
C ALA A 237 -18.74 -16.06 -4.84
N PRO A 238 -19.69 -15.34 -5.48
CA PRO A 238 -19.89 -13.93 -5.19
C PRO A 238 -20.42 -13.76 -3.76
N ARG A 239 -20.24 -12.57 -3.19
CA ARG A 239 -21.03 -12.15 -2.03
C ARG A 239 -22.50 -12.05 -2.42
N ASP A 240 -23.38 -12.51 -1.53
CA ASP A 240 -24.82 -12.60 -1.79
C ASP A 240 -25.41 -11.23 -2.16
N GLU A 241 -24.98 -10.17 -1.49
CA GLU A 241 -25.42 -8.80 -1.77
C GLU A 241 -24.94 -8.24 -3.12
N ASP A 242 -23.87 -8.80 -3.68
CA ASP A 242 -23.27 -8.34 -4.94
C ASP A 242 -23.76 -9.15 -6.16
N VAL A 243 -24.48 -10.26 -5.96
CA VAL A 243 -25.02 -11.11 -7.05
C VAL A 243 -25.78 -10.29 -8.11
N PRO A 244 -26.64 -9.32 -7.76
CA PRO A 244 -27.35 -8.52 -8.76
C PRO A 244 -26.42 -7.67 -9.66
N LEU A 245 -25.16 -7.46 -9.26
CA LEU A 245 -24.19 -6.65 -10.01
C LEU A 245 -23.42 -7.45 -11.07
N LEU A 246 -23.52 -8.79 -11.10
CA LEU A 246 -22.74 -9.64 -12.01
C LEU A 246 -22.90 -9.23 -13.50
N ASP A 247 -24.14 -8.97 -13.92
CA ASP A 247 -24.44 -8.59 -15.31
C ASP A 247 -24.37 -7.08 -15.58
N ILE A 248 -24.28 -6.25 -14.52
CA ILE A 248 -24.42 -4.79 -14.60
C ILE A 248 -23.09 -4.07 -14.39
N ALA A 249 -22.37 -4.45 -13.34
CA ALA A 249 -21.13 -3.84 -12.89
C ALA A 249 -20.21 -4.92 -12.27
N PRO A 250 -19.75 -5.90 -13.08
CA PRO A 250 -18.94 -7.03 -12.61
C PRO A 250 -17.65 -6.62 -11.88
N GLU A 251 -17.10 -5.44 -12.17
CA GLU A 251 -15.94 -4.88 -11.46
C GLU A 251 -16.18 -4.56 -9.98
N LYS A 252 -17.45 -4.49 -9.56
CA LYS A 252 -17.85 -4.19 -8.19
C LYS A 252 -18.20 -5.43 -7.38
N VAL A 253 -18.24 -6.60 -8.02
CA VAL A 253 -18.61 -7.86 -7.36
C VAL A 253 -17.44 -8.37 -6.55
N ARG A 254 -17.66 -8.64 -5.27
CA ARG A 254 -16.65 -9.24 -4.38
C ARG A 254 -16.86 -10.74 -4.27
N GLY A 255 -15.75 -11.47 -4.12
CA GLY A 255 -15.72 -12.88 -3.80
C GLY A 255 -15.85 -13.14 -2.30
N LYS A 256 -16.28 -14.35 -1.97
CA LYS A 256 -16.35 -14.94 -0.63
C LYS A 256 -15.31 -16.04 -0.48
#